data_AF-A0A9P0LAC5-F1
#
_entry.id   AF-A0A9P0LAC5-F1
#
_cell.length_a   1.000
_cell.length_b   1.000
_cell.length_c   1.000
_cell.angle_alpha   90.00
_cell.angle_beta   90.00
_cell.angle_gamma   90.00
#
_symmetry.space_group_name_H-M   'P 1'
#
loop_
_entity.id
_entity.type
_entity.pdbx_description
1 polymer ?
#
loop_
_entity_poly.entity_id
_entity_poly.type
_entity_poly.pdbx_seq_one_letter_code
_entity_poly.pdbx_strand_id
1 'polypeptide(L)'
;MSLVQAAIKEVILIQYLSYSIDTAAFLIPVLIEEIFVQRIRFMFGLFMAVSQMFVFFWFANVLQVESAEICHFLYNENDWLKCDKDQSKLLQMMMTMSQRRLVLKAVAVGEMDIGCFTKMMRLCYSIVTFFFTVYTK
;
A
#
# COMPACT_ATOMS: atom_id res chain seq x y z
N MET A 1 -22.34 3.27 7.67
CA MET A 1 -21.12 3.33 6.82
C MET A 1 -19.84 3.74 7.57
N SER A 2 -19.89 4.46 8.70
CA SER A 2 -18.69 4.82 9.49
C SER A 2 -18.00 3.62 10.15
N LEU A 3 -18.77 2.62 10.62
CA LEU A 3 -18.25 1.40 11.25
C LEU A 3 -17.38 0.56 10.28
N VAL A 4 -17.84 0.37 9.04
CA VAL A 4 -17.09 -0.35 8.01
C VAL A 4 -15.79 0.37 7.68
N GLN A 5 -15.82 1.69 7.56
CA GLN A 5 -14.61 2.48 7.34
C GLN A 5 -13.65 2.42 8.53
N ALA A 6 -14.14 2.37 9.77
CA ALA A 6 -13.29 2.21 10.96
C ALA A 6 -12.62 0.82 10.98
N ALA A 7 -13.42 -0.24 10.79
CA ALA A 7 -12.91 -1.61 10.77
C ALA A 7 -11.87 -1.82 9.66
N ILE A 8 -12.11 -1.28 8.45
CA ILE A 8 -11.15 -1.38 7.34
C ILE A 8 -9.82 -0.70 7.69
N LYS A 9 -9.84 0.46 8.35
CA LYS A 9 -8.60 1.16 8.76
C LYS A 9 -7.79 0.36 9.78
N GLU A 10 -8.46 -0.32 10.71
CA GLU A 10 -7.81 -1.19 11.70
C GLU A 10 -7.21 -2.44 11.06
N VAL A 11 -7.97 -3.12 10.20
CA VAL A 11 -7.49 -4.30 9.46
C VAL A 11 -6.26 -3.97 8.63
N ILE A 12 -6.29 -2.84 7.92
CA ILE A 12 -5.17 -2.36 7.10
C ILE A 12 -3.93 -2.09 7.95
N LEU A 13 -4.10 -1.51 9.15
CA LEU A 13 -3.01 -1.27 10.07
C LEU A 13 -2.40 -2.59 10.57
N ILE A 14 -3.23 -3.57 10.92
CA ILE A 14 -2.77 -4.90 11.33
C ILE A 14 -2.01 -5.57 10.18
N GLN A 15 -2.51 -5.47 8.95
CA GLN A 15 -1.86 -6.04 7.78
C GLN A 15 -0.49 -5.40 7.53
N TYR A 16 -0.39 -4.08 7.66
CA TYR A 16 0.87 -3.36 7.56
C TYR A 16 1.88 -3.83 8.61
N LEU A 17 1.44 -3.98 9.86
CA LEU A 17 2.29 -4.47 10.94
C LEU A 17 2.73 -5.92 10.69
N SER A 18 1.84 -6.80 10.22
CA SER A 18 2.20 -8.17 9.84
C SER A 18 3.32 -8.17 8.80
N TYR A 19 3.16 -7.42 7.69
CA TYR A 19 4.21 -7.33 6.67
C TYR A 19 5.54 -6.79 7.20
N SER A 20 5.49 -5.85 8.16
CA SER A 20 6.71 -5.35 8.79
C SER A 20 7.43 -6.38 9.65
N ILE A 21 6.68 -7.21 10.35
CA ILE A 21 7.22 -8.27 11.19
C ILE A 21 7.76 -9.39 10.30
N ASP A 22 7.02 -9.80 9.27
CA ASP A 22 7.43 -10.87 8.34
C ASP A 22 8.73 -10.50 7.62
N THR A 23 8.83 -9.28 7.11
CA THR A 23 10.06 -8.81 6.44
C THR A 23 11.26 -8.77 7.40
N ALA A 24 11.07 -8.33 8.65
CA ALA A 24 12.13 -8.36 9.65
C ALA A 24 12.53 -9.80 10.05
N ALA A 25 11.55 -10.69 10.21
CA ALA A 25 11.74 -12.08 10.61
C ALA A 25 12.52 -12.90 9.57
N PHE A 26 12.38 -12.59 8.28
CA PHE A 26 13.19 -13.20 7.22
C PHE A 26 14.54 -12.51 6.99
N LEU A 27 14.62 -11.19 7.22
CA LEU A 27 15.85 -10.43 7.00
C LEU A 27 16.97 -10.80 7.99
N ILE A 28 16.65 -10.98 9.28
CA ILE A 28 17.66 -11.28 10.30
C ILE A 28 18.33 -12.64 10.06
N PRO A 29 17.60 -13.76 9.85
CA PRO A 29 18.21 -15.06 9.57
C PRO A 29 19.02 -15.07 8.27
N VAL A 30 18.62 -14.31 7.24
CA VAL A 30 19.42 -14.17 6.01
C VAL A 30 20.83 -13.62 6.30
N LEU A 31 20.96 -12.75 7.30
CA LEU A 31 22.23 -12.10 7.64
C LEU A 31 23.11 -12.93 8.59
N ILE A 32 22.52 -13.77 9.44
CA ILE A 32 23.24 -14.54 10.46
C ILE A 32 23.61 -15.94 9.97
N GLU A 33 22.78 -16.56 9.13
CA GLU A 33 22.94 -17.97 8.77
C GLU A 33 24.11 -18.22 7.81
N GLU A 34 25.08 -19.01 8.27
CA GLU A 34 26.27 -19.43 7.52
C GLU A 34 25.95 -20.62 6.58
N ILE A 35 24.97 -21.46 6.95
CA ILE A 35 24.62 -22.67 6.19
C ILE A 35 23.92 -22.29 4.89
N PHE A 36 24.55 -22.65 3.75
CA PHE A 36 24.09 -22.27 2.41
C PHE A 36 22.63 -22.62 2.11
N VAL A 37 22.20 -23.85 2.43
CA VAL A 37 20.83 -24.33 2.15
C VAL A 37 19.79 -23.53 2.94
N GLN A 38 20.05 -23.23 4.20
CA GLN A 38 19.14 -22.46 5.04
C GLN A 38 19.09 -21.00 4.60
N ARG A 39 20.25 -20.41 4.26
CA ARG A 39 20.33 -19.07 3.71
C ARG A 39 19.49 -18.90 2.44
N ILE A 40 19.54 -19.86 1.51
CA ILE A 40 18.68 -19.83 0.31
C ILE A 40 17.19 -19.88 0.68
N ARG A 41 16.81 -20.73 1.64
CA ARG A 41 15.41 -20.85 2.09
C ARG A 41 14.88 -19.51 2.62
N PHE A 42 15.66 -18.83 3.46
CA PHE A 42 15.26 -17.54 4.02
C PHE A 42 15.30 -16.41 2.98
N MET A 43 16.25 -16.43 2.02
CA MET A 43 16.27 -15.51 0.89
C MET A 43 15.00 -15.62 0.03
N PHE A 44 14.55 -16.84 -0.24
CA PHE A 44 13.30 -17.06 -0.97
C PHE A 44 12.08 -16.56 -0.18
N GLY A 45 12.05 -16.80 1.13
CA GLY A 45 11.01 -16.26 2.02
C GLY A 45 10.96 -14.73 2.02
N LEU A 46 12.13 -14.08 2.07
CA LEU A 46 12.23 -12.62 1.98
C LEU A 46 11.72 -12.09 0.65
N PHE A 47 12.08 -12.73 -0.47
CA PHE A 47 11.59 -12.34 -1.79
C PHE A 47 10.05 -12.44 -1.88
N MET A 48 9.48 -13.51 -1.33
CA MET A 48 8.02 -13.68 -1.26
C MET A 48 7.37 -12.59 -0.39
N ALA A 49 7.90 -12.31 0.80
CA ALA A 49 7.37 -11.27 1.68
C ALA A 49 7.40 -9.87 1.04
N VAL A 50 8.51 -9.53 0.38
CA VAL A 50 8.65 -8.24 -0.33
C VAL A 50 7.70 -8.15 -1.52
N SER A 51 7.52 -9.23 -2.29
CA SER A 51 6.59 -9.21 -3.43
C SER A 51 5.14 -9.08 -2.99
N GLN A 52 4.71 -9.78 -1.94
CA GLN A 52 3.38 -9.63 -1.37
C GLN A 52 3.13 -8.20 -0.86
N MET A 53 4.11 -7.63 -0.17
CA MET A 53 4.05 -6.25 0.29
C MET A 53 3.93 -5.29 -0.90
N PHE A 54 4.77 -5.44 -1.92
CA PHE A 54 4.77 -4.61 -3.12
C PHE A 54 3.41 -4.63 -3.84
N VAL A 55 2.85 -5.82 -4.07
CA VAL A 55 1.54 -5.97 -4.72
C VAL A 55 0.44 -5.25 -3.94
N PHE A 56 0.46 -5.34 -2.61
CA PHE A 56 -0.53 -4.64 -1.77
C PHE A 56 -0.44 -3.11 -1.92
N PHE A 57 0.76 -2.53 -1.82
CA PHE A 57 0.94 -1.07 -1.98
C PHE A 57 0.67 -0.61 -3.41
N TRP A 58 0.99 -1.43 -4.41
CA TRP A 58 0.68 -1.16 -5.80
C TRP A 58 -0.83 -1.04 -6.02
N PHE A 59 -1.61 -2.02 -5.57
CA PHE A 59 -3.06 -1.97 -5.67
C PHE A 59 -3.67 -0.81 -4.87
N ALA A 60 -3.13 -0.49 -3.70
CA ALA A 60 -3.55 0.66 -2.91
C ALA A 60 -3.37 1.99 -3.67
N ASN A 61 -2.27 2.12 -4.44
CA ASN A 61 -2.01 3.30 -5.27
C ASN A 61 -2.91 3.33 -6.51
N VAL A 62 -3.01 2.22 -7.25
CA VAL A 62 -3.90 2.13 -8.43
C VAL A 62 -5.34 2.50 -8.05
N LEU A 63 -5.84 2.00 -6.92
CA LEU A 63 -7.17 2.34 -6.43
C LEU A 63 -7.36 3.86 -6.21
N GLN A 64 -6.32 4.55 -5.72
CA GLN A 64 -6.37 6.00 -5.52
C GLN A 64 -6.39 6.75 -6.85
N VAL A 65 -5.54 6.36 -7.80
CA VAL A 65 -5.46 6.96 -9.14
C VAL A 65 -6.78 6.79 -9.88
N GLU A 66 -7.28 5.55 -9.98
CA GLU A 66 -8.55 5.24 -10.63
C GLU A 66 -9.73 5.97 -9.99
N SER A 67 -9.76 6.07 -8.65
CA SER A 67 -10.82 6.83 -7.97
C SER A 67 -10.85 8.31 -8.37
N ALA A 68 -9.70 8.90 -8.67
CA ALA A 68 -9.60 10.29 -9.11
C ALA A 68 -9.96 10.44 -10.60
N GLU A 69 -9.61 9.47 -11.44
CA GLU A 69 -9.90 9.50 -12.88
C GLU A 69 -11.40 9.41 -13.18
N ILE A 70 -12.19 8.71 -12.35
CA ILE A 70 -13.65 8.65 -12.49
C ILE A 70 -14.28 10.06 -12.56
N CYS A 71 -13.79 11.01 -11.76
CA CYS A 71 -14.31 12.39 -11.79
C CYS A 71 -13.99 13.09 -13.11
N HIS A 72 -12.78 12.88 -13.63
CA HIS A 72 -12.32 13.48 -14.89
C HIS A 72 -13.07 12.91 -16.09
N PHE A 73 -13.28 11.60 -16.11
CA PHE A 73 -14.10 10.90 -17.10
C PHE A 73 -15.54 11.42 -17.10
N LEU A 74 -16.17 11.54 -15.92
CA LEU A 74 -17.55 12.03 -15.82
C LEU A 74 -17.72 13.45 -16.36
N TYR A 75 -16.68 14.29 -16.28
CA TYR A 75 -16.73 15.67 -16.74
C TYR A 75 -16.48 15.82 -18.25
N ASN A 76 -15.52 15.07 -18.80
CA ASN A 76 -15.11 15.21 -20.20
C ASN A 76 -15.94 14.38 -21.18
N GLU A 77 -16.39 13.17 -20.80
CA GLU A 77 -17.07 12.27 -21.74
C GLU A 77 -18.60 12.36 -21.71
N ASN A 78 -19.18 12.85 -20.61
CA ASN A 78 -20.63 13.06 -20.57
C ASN A 78 -20.99 14.45 -21.07
N ASP A 79 -21.95 14.49 -21.99
CA ASP A 79 -22.58 15.71 -22.51
C ASP A 79 -23.54 16.27 -21.43
N TRP A 80 -22.98 16.72 -20.30
CA TRP A 80 -23.70 17.16 -19.09
C TRP A 80 -24.66 18.32 -19.33
N LEU A 81 -24.47 19.06 -20.44
CA LEU A 81 -25.34 20.13 -20.93
C LEU A 81 -26.64 19.64 -21.58
N LYS A 82 -26.68 18.38 -22.06
CA LYS A 82 -27.85 17.78 -22.73
C LYS A 82 -28.62 16.79 -21.84
N CYS A 83 -28.16 16.55 -20.62
CA CYS A 83 -28.83 15.66 -19.67
C CYS A 83 -30.12 16.27 -19.12
N ASP A 84 -31.13 15.43 -18.89
CA ASP A 84 -32.35 15.81 -18.17
C ASP A 84 -32.03 16.22 -16.72
N LYS A 85 -32.92 16.98 -16.07
CA LYS A 85 -32.70 17.53 -14.72
C LYS A 85 -32.36 16.46 -13.69
N ASP A 86 -32.99 15.29 -13.77
CA ASP A 86 -32.73 14.18 -12.84
C ASP A 86 -31.36 13.53 -13.09
N GLN A 87 -30.97 13.39 -14.36
CA GLN A 87 -29.66 12.86 -14.75
C GLN A 87 -28.53 13.83 -14.40
N SER A 88 -28.72 15.13 -14.61
CA SER A 88 -27.76 16.17 -14.25
C SER A 88 -27.49 16.19 -12.74
N LYS A 89 -28.54 16.06 -11.92
CA LYS A 89 -28.41 15.99 -10.46
C LYS A 89 -27.63 14.75 -9.99
N LEU A 90 -27.91 13.59 -10.60
CA LEU A 90 -27.19 12.35 -10.31
C LEU A 90 -25.72 12.43 -10.74
N LEU A 91 -25.44 13.01 -11.91
CA LEU A 91 -24.09 13.24 -12.41
C LEU A 91 -23.29 14.15 -11.46
N GLN A 92 -23.89 15.25 -10.99
CA GLN A 92 -23.28 16.16 -10.02
C GLN A 92 -23.02 15.47 -8.67
N MET A 93 -23.93 14.61 -8.21
CA MET A 93 -23.70 13.80 -7.00
C MET A 93 -22.51 12.85 -7.20
N MET A 94 -22.45 12.16 -8.33
CA MET A 94 -21.34 11.24 -8.65
C MET A 94 -20.00 11.99 -8.74
N MET A 95 -19.94 13.16 -9.37
CA MET A 95 -18.74 14.01 -9.38
C MET A 95 -18.34 14.45 -7.97
N THR A 96 -19.30 14.87 -7.14
CA THR A 96 -19.01 15.31 -5.76
C THR A 96 -18.51 14.13 -4.91
N MET A 97 -19.04 12.93 -5.14
CA MET A 97 -18.60 11.73 -4.43
C MET A 97 -17.23 11.23 -4.90
N SER A 98 -16.91 11.31 -6.20
CA SER A 98 -15.63 10.86 -6.76
C SER A 98 -14.47 11.82 -6.48
N GLN A 99 -14.75 13.11 -6.23
CA GLN A 99 -13.74 14.05 -5.73
C GLN A 99 -13.08 13.59 -4.42
N ARG A 100 -13.81 12.81 -3.60
CA ARG A 100 -13.23 12.19 -2.40
C ARG A 100 -12.48 10.92 -2.80
N ARG A 101 -11.18 11.07 -3.07
CA ARG A 101 -10.27 9.95 -3.36
C ARG A 101 -10.47 8.80 -2.37
N LEU A 102 -10.59 7.58 -2.90
CA LEU A 102 -10.67 6.37 -2.09
C LEU A 102 -9.27 6.03 -1.59
N VAL A 103 -8.90 6.64 -0.47
CA VAL A 103 -7.60 6.42 0.15
C VAL A 103 -7.70 5.35 1.22
N LEU A 104 -6.88 4.30 1.08
CA LEU A 104 -6.62 3.34 2.15
C LEU A 104 -5.75 4.04 3.21
N LYS A 105 -6.38 4.53 4.27
CA LYS A 105 -5.69 5.18 5.40
C LYS A 105 -5.51 4.19 6.54
N ALA A 106 -4.29 4.01 7.01
CA ALA A 106 -4.04 3.36 8.30
C ALA A 106 -4.08 4.42 9.41
N VAL A 107 -4.65 4.07 10.57
CA VAL A 107 -4.88 5.02 11.70
C VAL A 107 -3.60 5.72 12.17
N ALA A 108 -2.43 5.08 12.04
CA ALA A 108 -1.14 5.61 12.52
C ALA A 108 -0.09 5.87 11.40
N VAL A 109 -0.20 5.20 10.26
CA VAL A 109 0.84 5.25 9.20
C VAL A 109 0.51 6.29 8.12
N GLY A 110 -0.74 6.74 8.07
CA GLY A 110 -1.23 7.69 7.08
C GLY A 110 -1.79 7.01 5.84
N GLU A 111 -1.65 7.66 4.68
CA GLU A 111 -2.11 7.15 3.39
C GLU A 111 -1.17 6.06 2.90
N MET A 112 -1.71 4.87 2.60
CA MET A 112 -0.91 3.78 2.06
C MET A 112 -0.68 4.01 0.57
N ASP A 113 0.51 4.47 0.28
CA ASP A 113 1.03 4.67 -1.07
C ASP A 113 2.36 3.89 -1.23
N ILE A 114 2.82 3.76 -2.47
CA ILE A 114 4.12 3.22 -2.84
C ILE A 114 5.28 3.96 -2.14
N GLY A 115 5.08 5.22 -1.74
CA GLY A 115 5.99 5.94 -0.85
C GLY A 115 6.20 5.25 0.51
N CYS A 116 5.21 4.54 1.04
CA CYS A 116 5.35 3.79 2.29
C CYS A 116 6.17 2.51 2.10
N PHE A 117 6.03 1.84 0.95
CA PHE A 117 6.87 0.70 0.58
C PHE A 117 8.34 1.10 0.47
N THR A 118 8.65 2.21 -0.21
CA THR A 118 10.04 2.69 -0.33
C THR A 118 10.66 3.06 1.02
N LYS A 119 9.90 3.65 1.95
CA LYS A 119 10.36 3.88 3.33
C LYS A 119 10.72 2.56 4.02
N MET A 120 9.92 1.53 3.85
CA MET A 120 10.20 0.22 4.44
C MET A 120 11.46 -0.42 3.84
N MET A 121 11.62 -0.36 2.52
CA MET A 121 12.83 -0.85 1.86
C MET A 121 14.11 -0.14 2.33
N ARG A 122 14.04 1.18 2.58
CA ARG A 122 15.14 1.94 3.18
C ARG A 122 15.47 1.47 4.60
N LEU A 123 14.45 1.12 5.38
CA LEU A 123 14.64 0.56 6.72
C LEU A 123 15.34 -0.80 6.65
N CYS A 124 14.92 -1.69 5.75
CA CYS A 124 15.62 -2.96 5.53
C CYS A 124 17.09 -2.74 5.14
N TYR A 125 17.36 -1.83 4.20
CA TYR A 125 18.74 -1.50 3.80
C TYR A 125 19.58 -0.94 4.96
N SER A 126 18.98 -0.09 5.81
CA SER A 126 19.64 0.44 7.01
C SER A 126 20.00 -0.67 7.99
N ILE A 127 19.10 -1.64 8.21
CA ILE A 127 19.39 -2.81 9.06
C ILE A 127 20.55 -3.60 8.48
N VAL A 128 20.51 -3.94 7.20
CA VAL A 128 21.59 -4.67 6.52
C VAL A 128 22.93 -3.95 6.69
N THR A 129 22.96 -2.65 6.42
CA THR A 129 24.18 -1.83 6.54
C THR A 129 24.72 -1.81 7.97
N PHE A 130 23.83 -1.71 8.95
CA PHE A 130 24.20 -1.76 10.37
C PHE A 130 24.84 -3.11 10.72
N PHE A 131 24.22 -4.23 10.33
CA PHE A 131 24.76 -5.57 10.58
C PHE A 131 26.13 -5.77 9.93
N PHE A 132 26.31 -5.38 8.66
CA PHE A 132 27.62 -5.41 8.03
C PHE A 132 28.65 -4.56 8.78
N THR A 133 28.29 -3.36 9.21
CA THR A 133 29.24 -2.49 9.93
C THR A 133 29.67 -3.06 11.28
N VAL A 134 28.77 -3.75 11.98
CA VAL A 134 29.04 -4.32 13.31
C VAL A 134 29.75 -5.68 13.24
N TYR A 135 29.38 -6.56 12.30
CA TYR A 135 29.99 -7.90 12.17
C TYR A 135 31.34 -7.91 11.43
N THR A 136 31.64 -6.90 10.62
CA THR A 136 32.91 -6.84 9.85
C THR A 136 34.03 -6.08 10.60
N LYS A 137 33.82 -5.76 11.88
CA LYS A 137 34.86 -5.27 12.81
C LYS A 137 35.21 -6.35 13.81
#